data_AF-A0A2E3K7Z1-F1
#
_entry.id   AF-A0A2E3K7Z1-F1
#
_cell.length_a   1.000
_cell.length_b   1.000
_cell.length_c   1.000
_cell.angle_alpha   90.00
_cell.angle_beta   90.00
_cell.angle_gamma   90.00
#
_symmetry.space_group_name_H-M   'P 1'
#
loop_
_entity.id
_entity.type
_entity.pdbx_description
1 polymer ?
#
loop_
_entity_poly.entity_id
_entity_poly.type
_entity_poly.pdbx_seq_one_letter_code
_entity_poly.pdbx_strand_id
1 'polypeptide(L)'
;MQNQLITEHVANLKGRRKYEEKKAAKLGFDSLYEYLEDKLGKQELAERKKRNDLGNLETKKQMLKQKRMDRKIKRGKSCSCC
;
A
#
# COMPACT_ATOMS: atom_id res chain seq x y z
N MET A 1 -2.35 20.88 -14.41
CA MET A 1 -2.91 21.51 -13.20
C MET A 1 -1.84 21.42 -12.13
N GLN A 2 -1.38 22.54 -11.55
CA GLN A 2 -0.38 22.49 -10.47
C GLN A 2 -1.03 21.81 -9.25
N ASN A 3 -0.49 20.67 -8.86
CA ASN A 3 -0.98 19.92 -7.71
C ASN A 3 -0.71 20.75 -6.44
N GLN A 4 -1.74 21.34 -5.86
CA GLN A 4 -1.63 22.21 -4.66
C GLN A 4 -0.87 21.52 -3.52
N LEU A 5 -1.07 20.21 -3.37
CA LEU A 5 -0.36 19.36 -2.41
C LEU A 5 1.16 19.39 -2.58
N ILE A 6 1.65 19.49 -3.81
CA ILE A 6 3.08 19.49 -4.09
C ILE A 6 3.67 20.86 -3.82
N THR A 7 2.93 21.92 -4.14
CA THR A 7 3.32 23.29 -3.80
C THR A 7 3.44 23.47 -2.28
N GLU A 8 2.47 22.95 -1.52
CA GLU A 8 2.52 22.92 -0.05
C GLU A 8 3.67 22.07 0.46
N HIS A 9 3.88 20.89 -0.12
CA HIS A 9 4.98 20.02 0.26
C HIS A 9 6.34 20.70 0.03
N VAL A 10 6.51 21.39 -1.11
CA VAL A 10 7.72 22.17 -1.42
C VAL A 10 7.91 23.31 -0.44
N ALA A 11 6.84 24.03 -0.08
CA ALA A 11 6.90 25.08 0.94
C ALA A 11 7.34 24.54 2.31
N ASN A 12 6.88 23.32 2.66
CA ASN A 12 7.23 22.64 3.90
C ASN A 12 8.67 22.08 3.92
N LEU A 13 9.35 21.95 2.78
CA LEU A 13 10.72 21.42 2.73
C LEU A 13 11.75 22.33 3.40
N LYS A 14 11.48 23.64 3.58
CA LYS A 14 12.39 24.62 4.22
C LYS A 14 13.86 24.41 3.78
N GLY A 15 14.77 24.15 4.71
CA GLY A 15 16.20 23.93 4.43
C GLY A 15 16.55 22.62 3.72
N ARG A 16 15.64 21.63 3.68
CA ARG A 16 15.83 20.38 2.93
C ARG A 16 15.60 20.54 1.42
N ARG A 17 15.05 21.68 0.98
CA ARG A 17 14.76 21.92 -0.43
C ARG A 17 15.99 21.74 -1.32
N LYS A 18 17.13 22.34 -0.96
CA LYS A 18 18.39 22.19 -1.72
C LYS A 18 18.87 20.74 -1.82
N TYR A 19 18.64 19.94 -0.78
CA TYR A 19 19.00 18.53 -0.79
C TYR A 19 18.13 17.75 -1.77
N GLU A 20 16.82 17.97 -1.73
CA GLU A 20 15.90 17.29 -2.65
C GLU A 20 16.09 17.77 -4.10
N GLU A 21 16.40 19.05 -4.34
CA GLU A 21 16.74 19.58 -5.67
C GLU A 21 17.99 18.88 -6.25
N LYS A 22 19.06 18.77 -5.45
CA LYS A 22 20.26 18.01 -5.86
C LYS A 22 19.96 16.55 -6.13
N LYS A 23 19.08 15.94 -5.34
CA LYS A 23 18.68 14.55 -5.49
C LYS A 23 17.85 14.33 -6.75
N ALA A 24 16.91 15.24 -7.05
CA ALA A 24 16.12 15.23 -8.27
C ALA A 24 17.03 15.31 -9.51
N ALA A 25 17.97 16.26 -9.53
CA ALA A 25 18.95 16.39 -10.60
C ALA A 25 19.83 15.13 -10.74
N LYS A 26 20.29 14.56 -9.63
CA LYS A 26 21.09 13.32 -9.64
C LYS A 26 20.34 12.12 -10.21
N LEU A 27 19.01 12.09 -10.03
CA LEU A 27 18.15 11.04 -10.56
C LEU A 27 17.67 11.32 -12.00
N GLY A 28 18.05 12.46 -12.57
CA GLY A 28 17.72 12.84 -13.95
C GLY A 28 16.34 13.47 -14.14
N PHE A 29 15.74 14.01 -13.08
CA PHE A 29 14.50 14.78 -13.19
C PHE A 29 14.78 16.22 -13.61
N ASP A 30 13.89 16.79 -14.43
CA ASP A 30 14.04 18.16 -14.94
C ASP A 30 13.71 19.20 -13.87
N SER A 31 12.87 18.83 -12.90
CA SER A 31 12.51 19.71 -11.79
C SER A 31 12.28 18.96 -10.47
N LEU A 32 12.37 19.70 -9.35
CA LEU A 32 11.99 19.17 -8.03
C LEU A 32 10.53 18.71 -8.01
N TYR A 33 9.64 19.41 -8.72
CA TYR A 33 8.21 19.09 -8.74
C TYR A 33 7.95 17.72 -9.36
N GLU A 34 8.57 17.43 -10.50
CA GLU A 34 8.45 16.15 -11.19
C GLU A 34 8.96 14.98 -10.32
N TYR A 35 10.10 15.18 -9.65
CA TYR A 35 10.61 14.20 -8.70
C TYR A 35 9.66 13.97 -7.51
N LEU A 36 9.03 15.03 -7.00
CA LEU A 36 8.05 14.92 -5.91
C LEU A 36 6.75 14.25 -6.37
N GLU A 37 6.29 14.52 -7.59
CA GLU A 37 5.15 13.84 -8.22
C GLU A 37 5.39 12.32 -8.29
N ASP A 38 6.53 11.91 -8.85
CA ASP A 38 6.91 10.51 -8.96
C ASP A 38 7.05 9.85 -7.56
N LYS A 39 7.67 10.55 -6.61
CA LYS A 39 7.85 10.06 -5.24
C LYS A 39 6.52 9.83 -4.51
N LEU A 40 5.57 10.77 -4.62
CA LEU A 40 4.25 10.65 -4.02
C LEU A 40 3.45 9.51 -4.67
N GLY A 41 3.47 9.41 -6.00
CA GLY A 41 2.80 8.32 -6.72
C GLY A 41 3.33 6.94 -6.33
N LYS A 42 4.67 6.81 -6.17
CA LYS A 42 5.29 5.57 -5.69
C LYS A 42 4.89 5.22 -4.26
N GLN A 43 4.77 6.22 -3.38
CA GLN A 43 4.32 6.01 -2.01
C GLN A 43 2.87 5.53 -1.95
N GLU A 44 1.97 6.19 -2.68
CA GLU A 44 0.56 5.80 -2.74
C GLU A 44 0.39 4.37 -3.28
N LEU A 45 1.12 4.04 -4.35
CA LEU A 45 1.10 2.69 -4.93
C LEU A 45 1.65 1.63 -3.96
N ALA A 46 2.70 1.97 -3.20
CA ALA A 46 3.24 1.07 -2.18
C ALA A 46 2.26 0.87 -1.02
N GLU A 47 1.58 1.93 -0.55
CA GLU A 47 0.56 1.83 0.48
C GLU A 47 -0.66 1.03 0.00
N ARG A 48 -1.12 1.26 -1.23
CA ARG A 48 -2.20 0.49 -1.83
C ARG A 48 -1.86 -0.99 -1.94
N LYS A 49 -0.64 -1.33 -2.36
CA LYS A 49 -0.15 -2.71 -2.38
C LYS A 49 -0.16 -3.32 -0.98
N LYS A 50 0.40 -2.65 0.03
CA LYS A 50 0.38 -3.13 1.42
C LYS A 50 -1.04 -3.38 1.93
N ARG A 51 -1.98 -2.45 1.69
CA ARG A 51 -3.38 -2.61 2.08
C ARG A 51 -4.04 -3.81 1.38
N ASN A 52 -3.80 -3.97 0.08
CA ASN A 52 -4.31 -5.10 -0.69
C ASN A 52 -3.71 -6.43 -0.19
N ASP A 53 -2.42 -6.48 0.10
CA ASP A 53 -1.75 -7.68 0.61
C ASP A 53 -2.30 -8.08 1.98
N LEU A 54 -2.52 -7.11 2.88
CA LEU A 54 -3.15 -7.35 4.18
C LEU A 54 -4.59 -7.87 4.03
N GLY A 55 -5.42 -7.23 3.19
CA GLY A 55 -6.79 -7.67 2.92
C GLY A 55 -6.85 -9.06 2.27
N ASN A 56 -5.92 -9.36 1.36
CA ASN A 56 -5.78 -10.68 0.76
C ASN A 56 -5.35 -11.74 1.79
N LEU A 57 -4.53 -11.37 2.77
CA LEU A 57 -4.13 -12.27 3.85
C LEU A 57 -5.30 -12.58 4.79
N GLU A 58 -6.09 -11.57 5.15
CA GLU A 58 -7.26 -11.71 6.02
C GLU A 58 -8.35 -12.55 5.38
N THR A 59 -8.68 -12.29 4.11
CA THR A 59 -9.64 -13.09 3.34
C THR A 59 -9.20 -14.54 3.24
N LYS A 60 -7.92 -14.82 2.94
CA LYS A 60 -7.38 -16.19 2.94
C LYS A 60 -7.52 -16.87 4.31
N LYS A 61 -7.22 -16.16 5.40
CA LYS A 61 -7.40 -16.68 6.77
C LYS A 61 -8.86 -17.02 7.07
N GLN A 62 -9.80 -16.14 6.69
CA GLN A 62 -11.23 -16.37 6.86
C GLN A 62 -11.71 -17.57 6.05
N MET A 63 -11.31 -17.70 4.78
CA MET A 63 -11.65 -18.86 3.93
C MET A 63 -11.10 -20.18 4.52
N LEU A 64 -9.89 -20.18 5.06
CA LEU A 64 -9.32 -21.36 5.71
C LEU A 64 -10.07 -21.73 7.00
N LYS A 65 -10.51 -20.73 7.78
CA LYS A 65 -11.32 -20.95 8.99
C LYS A 65 -12.69 -21.54 8.62
N GLN A 66 -13.34 -21.00 7.59
CA GLN A 66 -14.61 -21.53 7.09
C GLN A 66 -14.46 -22.99 6.61
N LYS A 67 -13.46 -23.27 5.77
CA LYS A 67 -13.17 -24.65 5.31
C LYS A 67 -12.86 -25.63 6.46
N ARG A 68 -12.29 -25.16 7.58
CA ARG A 68 -12.09 -25.98 8.78
C ARG A 68 -13.40 -26.25 9.50
N MET A 69 -14.26 -25.24 9.65
CA MET A 69 -15.59 -25.37 10.25
C MET A 69 -16.48 -26.32 9.44
N ASP A 70 -16.53 -26.16 8.12
CA ASP A 70 -17.32 -27.02 7.23
C ASP A 70 -16.89 -28.49 7.30
N ARG A 71 -15.58 -28.76 7.38
CA ARG A 71 -15.03 -30.11 7.57
C ARG A 71 -15.41 -30.70 8.93
N LYS A 72 -15.39 -29.89 10.00
CA LYS A 72 -15.79 -30.33 11.34
C LYS A 72 -17.28 -30.68 11.39
N ILE A 73 -18.13 -29.86 10.78
CA ILE A 73 -19.57 -30.10 10.67
C ILE A 73 -19.86 -31.37 9.87
N LYS A 74 -19.19 -31.59 8.73
CA LYS A 74 -19.35 -32.83 7.94
C LYS A 74 -18.97 -34.09 8.74
N ARG A 75 -17.89 -34.04 9.53
CA ARG A 75 -17.46 -35.17 10.38
C ARG A 75 -18.39 -35.42 11.57
N GLY A 76 -19.06 -34.39 12.09
CA GLY A 76 -20.04 -34.53 13.18
C GLY A 76 -21.43 -35.01 12.75
N LYS A 77 -21.70 -35.08 11.44
CA LYS A 77 -22.99 -35.53 10.89
C LYS A 77 -23.05 -37.04 10.58
N SER A 78 -21.95 -37.78 10.72
CA SER A 78 -22.02 -39.25 10.71
C SER A 78 -22.57 -39.73 12.05
N CYS A 79 -23.89 -39.85 12.13
CA CYS A 79 -24.57 -40.54 13.21
C CYS A 79 -24.13 -42.01 13.18
N SER A 80 -23.20 -42.39 14.06
CA SER A 80 -22.94 -43.78 14.40
C SER A 80 -24.06 -44.23 15.36
N CYS A 81 -25.25 -44.50 14.83
CA CYS A 81 -26.19 -45.33 15.56
C CYS A 81 -25.77 -46.79 15.40
N CYS A 82 -25.65 -47.45 16.55
CA CYS A 82 -25.57 -48.89 16.74
C CYS A 82 -26.66 -49.65 15.99
#